data_AF-A0A258QKG9-F1
#
_entry.id   AF-A0A258QKG9-F1
#
_cell.length_a   1.000
_cell.length_b   1.000
_cell.length_c   1.000
_cell.angle_alpha   90.00
_cell.angle_beta   90.00
_cell.angle_gamma   90.00
#
_symmetry.space_group_name_H-M   'P 1'
#
loop_
_entity.id
_entity.type
_entity.pdbx_description
1 polymer ?
#
loop_
_entity_poly.entity_id
_entity_poly.type
_entity_poly.pdbx_seq_one_letter_code
_entity_poly.pdbx_strand_id
1 'polypeptide(L)'
;EAAIGANAAMHALGIPTTRSLAVTTTGEAVYREHGYPGAVLTRIAASHLRVGTFQFAAAIQNQPQLQALADYTIDRHFPDIAQAENKYLELLQKVMELQASLIAKWMHVGFIHGVMNTDNMSICGETIDYGPCAFMNRYHPESVFSSIDAQGRYAYGNQPVMARWNVARFAETLLPLIAANEDEALAAANAEIAAFPDHYAVHWQAAFRAKLGLVTAQANDAELIGWLLAVMQAEQADFTLSFRELAMALRGDAAPVRARMHHAADFDAWLARWQARLVEECGSPVAQHKIAAAMDAVNPLYVPRNHRVEAAVNAAETGDFAPFNALLAAVTQPFAARAEWADFADPAPKGVAAFTTFCGT
;
A
#
# COMPACT_ATOMS: atom_id res chain seq x y z
N GLU A 1 -2.63 18.25 -6.66
CA GLU A 1 -2.10 17.99 -5.28
C GLU A 1 -2.29 16.56 -4.76
N ALA A 2 -3.39 15.85 -5.07
CA ALA A 2 -3.70 14.53 -4.49
C ALA A 2 -2.57 13.50 -4.62
N ALA A 3 -1.92 13.44 -5.79
CA ALA A 3 -0.76 12.59 -6.04
C ALA A 3 0.44 12.92 -5.12
N ILE A 4 0.67 14.20 -4.81
CA ILE A 4 1.77 14.64 -3.93
C ILE A 4 1.51 14.19 -2.49
N GLY A 5 0.29 14.41 -2.00
CA GLY A 5 -0.10 14.04 -0.64
C GLY A 5 -0.01 12.54 -0.42
N ALA A 6 -0.55 11.74 -1.35
CA ALA A 6 -0.48 10.28 -1.29
C ALA A 6 0.97 9.78 -1.36
N ASN A 7 1.77 10.33 -2.27
CA ASN A 7 3.17 9.98 -2.42
C ASN A 7 4.02 10.28 -1.17
N ALA A 8 3.89 11.51 -0.63
CA ALA A 8 4.61 11.93 0.56
C ALA A 8 4.20 11.12 1.79
N ALA A 9 2.90 10.81 1.93
CA ALA A 9 2.39 9.94 2.98
C ALA A 9 2.99 8.54 2.88
N MET A 10 2.97 7.91 1.70
CA MET A 10 3.55 6.57 1.49
C MET A 10 5.03 6.53 1.87
N HIS A 11 5.80 7.55 1.50
CA HIS A 11 7.20 7.66 1.91
C HIS A 11 7.36 7.79 3.43
N ALA A 12 6.58 8.65 4.09
CA ALA A 12 6.63 8.85 5.54
C ALA A 12 6.16 7.62 6.34
N LEU A 13 5.30 6.79 5.74
CA LEU A 13 4.87 5.49 6.26
C LEU A 13 5.92 4.38 6.06
N GLY A 14 7.07 4.68 5.43
CA GLY A 14 8.12 3.70 5.15
C GLY A 14 7.78 2.74 4.00
N ILE A 15 6.84 3.12 3.13
CA ILE A 15 6.41 2.32 1.99
C ILE A 15 7.21 2.75 0.75
N PRO A 16 7.87 1.83 0.03
CA PRO A 16 8.59 2.17 -1.20
C PRO A 16 7.67 2.86 -2.21
N THR A 17 8.12 4.01 -2.70
CA THR A 17 7.36 4.84 -3.61
C THR A 17 8.28 5.75 -4.40
N THR A 18 7.83 6.13 -5.60
CA THR A 18 8.38 7.28 -6.31
C THR A 18 8.33 8.55 -5.43
N ARG A 19 8.92 9.66 -5.83
CA ARG A 19 8.94 10.91 -5.05
C ARG A 19 8.49 12.07 -5.89
N SER A 20 7.69 12.96 -5.30
CA SER A 20 7.33 14.24 -5.89
C SER A 20 8.37 15.29 -5.52
N LEU A 21 9.10 15.83 -6.50
CA LEU A 21 10.08 16.90 -6.27
C LEU A 21 9.44 18.28 -6.31
N ALA A 22 8.65 18.55 -7.35
CA ALA A 22 8.05 19.85 -7.59
C ALA A 22 6.75 19.70 -8.37
N VAL A 23 5.82 20.63 -8.15
CA VAL A 23 4.67 20.86 -9.02
C VAL A 23 4.69 22.30 -9.49
N THR A 24 4.60 22.47 -10.80
CA THR A 24 4.62 23.77 -11.46
C THR A 24 3.38 23.93 -12.31
N THR A 25 2.66 25.03 -12.13
CA THR A 25 1.57 25.41 -13.03
C THR A 25 2.12 25.75 -14.40
N THR A 26 1.43 25.32 -15.47
CA THR A 26 1.82 25.68 -16.85
C THR A 26 1.33 27.07 -17.24
N GLY A 27 0.31 27.59 -16.55
CA GLY A 27 -0.41 28.81 -16.93
C GLY A 27 -1.46 28.59 -18.02
N GLU A 28 -1.57 27.37 -18.55
CA GLU A 28 -2.55 26.98 -19.57
C GLU A 28 -3.68 26.15 -18.94
N ALA A 29 -4.87 26.17 -19.56
CA ALA A 29 -5.97 25.30 -19.16
C ALA A 29 -5.88 23.94 -19.86
N VAL A 30 -6.10 22.86 -19.12
CA VAL A 30 -6.27 21.50 -19.63
C VAL A 30 -7.75 21.14 -19.58
N TYR A 31 -8.33 20.85 -20.74
CA TYR A 31 -9.75 20.56 -20.85
C TYR A 31 -10.03 19.06 -20.67
N ARG A 32 -10.89 18.74 -19.69
CA ARG A 32 -11.55 17.43 -19.51
C ARG A 32 -13.06 17.64 -19.60
N GLU A 33 -13.79 17.30 -18.53
CA GLU A 33 -15.20 17.68 -18.34
C GLU A 33 -15.36 19.21 -18.26
N HIS A 34 -14.38 19.87 -17.63
CA HIS A 34 -14.24 21.32 -17.51
C HIS A 34 -12.79 21.73 -17.82
N GLY A 35 -12.54 23.04 -17.91
CA GLY A 35 -11.17 23.57 -18.02
C GLY A 35 -10.52 23.63 -16.64
N TYR A 36 -9.45 22.87 -16.43
CA TYR A 36 -8.68 22.84 -15.18
C TYR A 36 -7.32 23.51 -15.36
N PRO A 37 -6.71 24.08 -14.32
CA PRO A 37 -5.33 24.58 -14.39
C PRO A 37 -4.36 23.46 -14.77
N GLY A 38 -3.59 23.66 -15.84
CA GLY A 38 -2.52 22.77 -16.23
C GLY A 38 -1.36 22.80 -15.24
N ALA A 39 -0.83 21.63 -14.92
CA ALA A 39 0.31 21.48 -14.03
C ALA A 39 1.23 20.35 -14.48
N VAL A 40 2.52 20.48 -14.16
CA VAL A 40 3.54 19.45 -14.36
C VAL A 40 4.06 19.00 -13.00
N LEU A 41 4.06 17.69 -12.76
CA LEU A 41 4.66 17.06 -11.60
C LEU A 41 6.03 16.49 -11.97
N THR A 42 7.09 17.00 -11.35
CA THR A 42 8.43 16.43 -11.46
C THR A 42 8.56 15.24 -10.51
N ARG A 43 8.61 14.04 -11.08
CA ARG A 43 8.76 12.79 -10.34
C ARG A 43 10.21 12.31 -10.33
N ILE A 44 10.66 11.81 -9.18
CA ILE A 44 11.93 11.12 -8.98
C ILE A 44 11.62 9.66 -8.62
N ALA A 45 12.39 8.72 -9.12
CA ALA A 45 12.26 7.30 -8.80
C ALA A 45 13.62 6.61 -8.93
N ALA A 46 13.81 5.46 -8.28
CA ALA A 46 15.00 4.64 -8.53
C ALA A 46 15.05 4.17 -10.01
N SER A 47 13.86 3.87 -10.55
CA SER A 47 13.63 3.42 -11.91
C SER A 47 12.24 3.82 -12.41
N HIS A 48 12.10 3.93 -13.73
CA HIS A 48 10.79 3.97 -14.39
C HIS A 48 10.52 2.70 -15.21
N LEU A 49 11.32 1.64 -15.01
CA LEU A 49 11.09 0.33 -15.59
C LEU A 49 9.85 -0.31 -14.98
N ARG A 50 9.01 -0.86 -15.84
CA ARG A 50 7.70 -1.41 -15.48
C ARG A 50 7.52 -2.79 -16.12
N VAL A 51 6.57 -3.57 -15.63
CA VAL A 51 6.21 -4.82 -16.34
C VAL A 51 5.80 -4.53 -17.78
N GLY A 52 5.06 -3.45 -18.02
CA GLY A 52 4.74 -2.99 -19.38
C GLY A 52 5.95 -2.71 -20.28
N THR A 53 7.09 -2.27 -19.72
CA THR A 53 8.34 -2.08 -20.48
C THR A 53 8.88 -3.41 -21.02
N PHE A 54 8.85 -4.45 -20.18
CA PHE A 54 9.27 -5.79 -20.58
C PHE A 54 8.28 -6.44 -21.54
N GLN A 55 6.98 -6.24 -21.34
CA GLN A 55 5.95 -6.72 -22.27
C GLN A 55 6.14 -6.11 -23.66
N PHE A 56 6.45 -4.81 -23.73
CA PHE A 56 6.77 -4.15 -24.98
C PHE A 56 8.04 -4.73 -25.62
N ALA A 57 9.12 -4.92 -24.87
CA ALA A 57 10.36 -5.50 -25.38
C ALA A 57 10.18 -6.94 -25.88
N ALA A 58 9.43 -7.77 -25.16
CA ALA A 58 9.11 -9.13 -25.56
C ALA A 58 8.21 -9.18 -26.81
N ALA A 59 7.25 -8.26 -26.92
CA ALA A 59 6.35 -8.17 -28.08
C ALA A 59 7.07 -7.81 -29.39
N ILE A 60 8.23 -7.15 -29.32
CA ILE A 60 9.09 -6.86 -30.49
C ILE A 60 9.76 -8.15 -31.03
N GLN A 61 9.77 -9.24 -30.23
CA GLN A 61 10.40 -10.52 -30.58
C GLN A 61 11.90 -10.41 -30.92
N ASN A 62 12.57 -9.40 -30.36
CA ASN A 62 14.01 -9.21 -30.47
C ASN A 62 14.69 -9.65 -29.17
N GLN A 63 15.07 -10.93 -29.10
CA GLN A 63 15.67 -11.52 -27.90
C GLN A 63 16.93 -10.79 -27.42
N PRO A 64 17.90 -10.40 -28.29
CA PRO A 64 19.03 -9.56 -27.87
C PRO A 64 18.63 -8.26 -27.16
N GLN A 65 17.56 -7.60 -27.61
CA GLN A 65 17.08 -6.36 -27.00
C GLN A 65 16.40 -6.60 -25.64
N LEU A 66 15.59 -7.66 -25.54
CA LEU A 66 15.00 -8.10 -24.28
C LEU A 66 16.09 -8.48 -23.27
N GLN A 67 17.12 -9.21 -23.73
CA GLN A 67 18.27 -9.56 -22.90
C GLN A 67 19.02 -8.31 -22.42
N ALA A 68 19.30 -7.35 -23.30
CA ALA A 68 19.95 -6.10 -22.91
C ALA A 68 19.14 -5.31 -21.86
N LEU A 69 17.80 -5.32 -21.98
CA LEU A 69 16.92 -4.71 -20.97
C LEU A 69 16.99 -5.45 -19.62
N ALA A 70 16.97 -6.78 -19.64
CA ALA A 70 17.07 -7.60 -18.44
C ALA A 70 18.44 -7.43 -17.76
N ASP A 71 19.52 -7.46 -18.53
CA ASP A 71 20.89 -7.25 -18.05
C ASP A 71 21.06 -5.86 -17.43
N TYR A 72 20.59 -4.79 -18.10
CA TYR A 72 20.57 -3.45 -17.54
C TYR A 72 19.79 -3.37 -16.22
N THR A 73 18.67 -4.08 -16.14
CA THR A 73 17.83 -4.11 -14.93
C THR A 73 18.57 -4.77 -13.78
N ILE A 74 19.22 -5.91 -14.03
CA ILE A 74 20.03 -6.65 -13.06
C ILE A 74 21.20 -5.78 -12.58
N ASP A 75 22.00 -5.25 -13.50
CA ASP A 75 23.18 -4.45 -13.16
C ASP A 75 22.84 -3.22 -12.32
N ARG A 76 21.69 -2.59 -12.60
CA ARG A 76 21.25 -1.37 -11.91
C ARG A 76 20.59 -1.63 -10.56
N HIS A 77 19.73 -2.65 -10.46
CA HIS A 77 18.83 -2.83 -9.31
C HIS A 77 19.12 -4.08 -8.48
N PHE A 78 19.73 -5.09 -9.09
CA PHE A 78 19.98 -6.41 -8.48
C PHE A 78 21.41 -6.91 -8.79
N PRO A 79 22.47 -6.11 -8.52
CA PRO A 79 23.83 -6.52 -8.88
C PRO A 79 24.30 -7.80 -8.14
N ASP A 80 23.64 -8.16 -7.05
CA ASP A 80 23.90 -9.38 -6.27
C ASP A 80 23.58 -10.66 -7.05
N ILE A 81 22.68 -10.63 -8.04
CA ILE A 81 22.30 -11.80 -8.84
C ILE A 81 23.00 -11.84 -10.21
N ALA A 82 23.89 -10.89 -10.52
CA ALA A 82 24.51 -10.78 -11.83
C ALA A 82 25.35 -12.00 -12.23
N GLN A 83 25.87 -12.74 -11.23
CA GLN A 83 26.68 -13.95 -11.40
C GLN A 83 25.94 -15.25 -11.08
N ALA A 84 24.62 -15.17 -10.87
CA ALA A 84 23.78 -16.35 -10.66
C ALA A 84 23.78 -17.26 -11.90
N GLU A 85 23.65 -18.57 -11.67
CA GLU A 85 23.55 -19.57 -12.74
C GLU A 85 22.37 -19.27 -13.67
N ASN A 86 21.21 -18.92 -13.09
CA ASN A 86 20.05 -18.45 -13.82
C ASN A 86 19.60 -17.06 -13.32
N LYS A 87 20.40 -16.05 -13.63
CA LYS A 87 20.14 -14.65 -13.23
C LYS A 87 18.78 -14.10 -13.67
N TYR A 88 18.16 -14.64 -14.71
CA TYR A 88 16.84 -14.17 -15.17
C TYR A 88 15.69 -14.79 -14.36
N LEU A 89 15.84 -16.04 -13.93
CA LEU A 89 14.92 -16.63 -12.95
C LEU A 89 15.07 -15.94 -11.59
N GLU A 90 16.31 -15.63 -11.17
CA GLU A 90 16.53 -14.86 -9.95
C GLU A 90 15.98 -13.42 -10.07
N LEU A 91 16.03 -12.80 -11.25
CA LEU A 91 15.38 -11.51 -11.50
C LEU A 91 13.86 -11.60 -11.27
N LEU A 92 13.21 -12.66 -11.76
CA LEU A 92 11.80 -12.92 -11.48
C LEU A 92 11.54 -13.03 -9.97
N GLN A 93 12.36 -13.81 -9.25
CA GLN A 93 12.25 -13.98 -7.80
C GLN A 93 12.42 -12.66 -7.03
N LYS A 94 13.40 -11.83 -7.40
CA LYS A 94 13.62 -10.51 -6.77
C LYS A 94 12.43 -9.58 -6.97
N VAL A 95 11.90 -9.50 -8.20
CA VAL A 95 10.73 -8.67 -8.50
C VAL A 95 9.50 -9.20 -7.76
N MET A 96 9.32 -10.52 -7.73
CA MET A 96 8.24 -11.18 -6.99
C MET A 96 8.26 -10.82 -5.50
N GLU A 97 9.42 -10.93 -4.86
CA GLU A 97 9.62 -10.64 -3.43
C GLU A 97 9.36 -9.16 -3.11
N LEU A 98 9.88 -8.24 -3.93
CA LEU A 98 9.63 -6.81 -3.79
C LEU A 98 8.13 -6.48 -3.88
N GLN A 99 7.41 -7.15 -4.78
CA GLN A 99 5.99 -6.93 -5.01
C GLN A 99 5.15 -7.52 -3.87
N ALA A 100 5.47 -8.73 -3.42
CA ALA A 100 4.85 -9.32 -2.24
C ALA A 100 4.98 -8.39 -1.01
N SER A 101 6.18 -7.85 -0.76
CA SER A 101 6.42 -6.92 0.35
C SER A 101 5.70 -5.58 0.17
N LEU A 102 5.73 -4.99 -1.04
CA LEU A 102 5.08 -3.72 -1.34
C LEU A 102 3.56 -3.80 -1.13
N ILE A 103 2.93 -4.84 -1.67
CA ILE A 103 1.48 -5.01 -1.56
C ILE A 103 1.09 -5.28 -0.11
N ALA A 104 1.82 -6.10 0.63
CA ALA A 104 1.57 -6.28 2.07
C ALA A 104 1.61 -4.95 2.84
N LYS A 105 2.53 -4.04 2.48
CA LYS A 105 2.57 -2.68 3.05
C LYS A 105 1.39 -1.82 2.64
N TRP A 106 0.89 -1.92 1.40
CA TRP A 106 -0.34 -1.23 0.99
C TRP A 106 -1.54 -1.70 1.81
N MET A 107 -1.67 -3.02 1.97
CA MET A 107 -2.74 -3.64 2.75
C MET A 107 -2.67 -3.19 4.21
N HIS A 108 -1.47 -3.16 4.79
CA HIS A 108 -1.23 -2.71 6.16
C HIS A 108 -1.80 -1.30 6.45
N VAL A 109 -1.66 -0.35 5.53
CA VAL A 109 -2.12 1.03 5.73
C VAL A 109 -3.48 1.33 5.11
N GLY A 110 -4.16 0.31 4.55
CA GLY A 110 -5.47 0.50 3.94
C GLY A 110 -5.41 1.30 2.64
N PHE A 111 -4.30 1.23 1.91
CA PHE A 111 -4.11 1.92 0.63
C PHE A 111 -4.67 1.10 -0.53
N ILE A 112 -5.47 1.74 -1.38
CA ILE A 112 -6.01 1.20 -2.62
C ILE A 112 -5.38 1.96 -3.77
N HIS A 113 -4.66 1.26 -4.66
CA HIS A 113 -4.02 1.87 -5.83
C HIS A 113 -5.03 2.26 -6.92
N GLY A 114 -6.08 1.44 -7.10
CA GLY A 114 -7.20 1.71 -8.02
C GLY A 114 -6.93 1.43 -9.51
N VAL A 115 -5.67 1.33 -9.95
CA VAL A 115 -5.29 0.96 -11.34
C VAL A 115 -3.98 0.16 -11.35
N MET A 116 -4.04 -1.14 -11.06
CA MET A 116 -2.85 -2.02 -11.06
C MET A 116 -2.62 -2.69 -12.42
N ASN A 117 -2.63 -1.90 -13.50
CA ASN A 117 -2.22 -2.41 -14.81
C ASN A 117 -0.71 -2.75 -14.81
N THR A 118 -0.25 -3.57 -15.75
CA THR A 118 1.17 -3.97 -15.84
C THR A 118 2.11 -2.80 -16.12
N ASP A 119 1.64 -1.77 -16.80
CA ASP A 119 2.34 -0.51 -16.98
C ASP A 119 2.33 0.38 -15.73
N ASN A 120 1.61 0.05 -14.66
CA ASN A 120 1.70 0.71 -13.35
C ASN A 120 2.42 -0.14 -12.30
N MET A 121 3.06 -1.24 -12.71
CA MET A 121 3.83 -2.10 -11.81
C MET A 121 5.33 -1.87 -12.02
N SER A 122 5.96 -1.19 -11.05
CA SER A 122 7.40 -0.90 -11.07
C SER A 122 8.24 -2.14 -10.85
N ILE A 123 9.28 -2.35 -11.66
CA ILE A 123 10.22 -3.46 -11.51
C ILE A 123 11.06 -3.34 -10.23
N CYS A 124 11.34 -2.12 -9.77
CA CYS A 124 12.11 -1.89 -8.54
C CYS A 124 11.24 -1.88 -7.27
N GLY A 125 9.97 -2.29 -7.34
CA GLY A 125 9.12 -2.45 -6.16
C GLY A 125 8.69 -1.14 -5.50
N GLU A 126 8.53 -0.06 -6.27
CA GLU A 126 8.02 1.22 -5.80
C GLU A 126 6.55 1.42 -6.18
N THR A 127 5.77 2.03 -5.28
CA THR A 127 4.45 2.58 -5.62
C THR A 127 4.61 3.70 -6.67
N ILE A 128 3.91 3.60 -7.79
CA ILE A 128 4.06 4.50 -8.95
C ILE A 128 2.70 4.83 -9.56
N ASP A 129 2.58 5.97 -10.22
CA ASP A 129 1.36 6.40 -10.94
C ASP A 129 0.11 6.51 -10.05
N TYR A 130 0.20 7.47 -9.12
CA TYR A 130 -0.88 7.95 -8.26
C TYR A 130 -2.00 8.63 -9.07
N GLY A 131 -2.90 7.83 -9.64
CA GLY A 131 -4.14 8.28 -10.25
C GLY A 131 -5.32 8.18 -9.27
N PRO A 132 -6.22 7.21 -9.44
CA PRO A 132 -7.39 7.06 -8.59
C PRO A 132 -7.09 6.19 -7.36
N CYS A 133 -6.07 6.58 -6.60
CA CYS A 133 -5.68 5.91 -5.38
C CYS A 133 -6.27 6.60 -4.15
N ALA A 134 -6.53 5.82 -3.09
CA ALA A 134 -7.07 6.38 -1.86
C ALA A 134 -6.71 5.52 -0.64
N PHE A 135 -6.78 6.13 0.54
CA PHE A 135 -6.72 5.40 1.81
C PHE A 135 -8.15 5.15 2.26
N MET A 136 -8.45 3.92 2.67
CA MET A 136 -9.78 3.61 3.19
C MET A 136 -10.04 4.35 4.51
N ASN A 137 -11.27 4.85 4.67
CA ASN A 137 -11.73 5.34 5.96
C ASN A 137 -12.28 4.16 6.76
N ARG A 138 -13.38 3.58 6.31
CA ARG A 138 -14.00 2.40 6.94
C ARG A 138 -13.44 1.14 6.30
N TYR A 139 -13.18 0.12 7.11
CA TYR A 139 -12.70 -1.16 6.60
C TYR A 139 -13.79 -1.88 5.82
N HIS A 140 -13.51 -2.13 4.54
CA HIS A 140 -14.28 -3.06 3.72
C HIS A 140 -13.36 -3.73 2.69
N PRO A 141 -13.33 -5.07 2.60
CA PRO A 141 -12.44 -5.75 1.67
C PRO A 141 -12.72 -5.42 0.19
N GLU A 142 -13.97 -5.09 -0.12
CA GLU A 142 -14.40 -4.70 -1.47
C GLU A 142 -14.36 -3.19 -1.72
N SER A 143 -13.66 -2.41 -0.88
CA SER A 143 -13.50 -0.97 -1.11
C SER A 143 -12.82 -0.69 -2.45
N VAL A 144 -13.47 0.13 -3.27
CA VAL A 144 -13.02 0.61 -4.58
C VAL A 144 -13.19 2.12 -4.62
N PHE A 145 -12.20 2.82 -5.18
CA PHE A 145 -12.24 4.27 -5.34
C PHE A 145 -12.08 4.73 -6.78
N SER A 146 -11.68 3.85 -7.69
CA SER A 146 -11.45 4.21 -9.08
C SER A 146 -12.74 4.25 -9.87
N SER A 147 -13.00 5.38 -10.54
CA SER A 147 -14.20 5.57 -11.36
C SER A 147 -14.30 4.58 -12.52
N ILE A 148 -13.19 4.00 -12.96
CA ILE A 148 -13.12 3.03 -14.05
C ILE A 148 -13.15 1.57 -13.57
N ASP A 149 -13.10 1.33 -12.25
CA ASP A 149 -13.08 -0.01 -11.66
C ASP A 149 -14.46 -0.47 -11.17
N ALA A 150 -15.47 -0.39 -12.04
CA ALA A 150 -16.85 -0.74 -11.70
C ALA A 150 -17.03 -2.22 -11.28
N GLN A 151 -16.09 -3.10 -11.62
CA GLN A 151 -16.12 -4.53 -11.31
C GLN A 151 -15.27 -4.90 -10.08
N GLY A 152 -14.61 -3.92 -9.44
CA GLY A 152 -13.75 -4.15 -8.28
C GLY A 152 -12.52 -5.02 -8.57
N ARG A 153 -11.99 -4.97 -9.80
CA ARG A 153 -10.75 -5.65 -10.19
C ARG A 153 -9.58 -5.22 -9.31
N TYR A 154 -9.53 -3.95 -8.92
CA TYR A 154 -8.50 -3.34 -8.09
C TYR A 154 -9.01 -2.96 -6.69
N ALA A 155 -10.10 -3.59 -6.23
CA ALA A 155 -10.56 -3.47 -4.85
C ALA A 155 -9.46 -3.83 -3.86
N TYR A 156 -9.54 -3.28 -2.64
CA TYR A 156 -8.54 -3.51 -1.59
C TYR A 156 -8.15 -4.99 -1.44
N GLY A 157 -9.12 -5.90 -1.24
CA GLY A 157 -8.88 -7.32 -1.07
C GLY A 157 -8.33 -8.04 -2.30
N ASN A 158 -8.48 -7.45 -3.49
CA ASN A 158 -8.02 -8.02 -4.76
C ASN A 158 -6.58 -7.59 -5.14
N GLN A 159 -5.99 -6.60 -4.47
CA GLN A 159 -4.63 -6.13 -4.80
C GLN A 159 -3.56 -7.24 -4.75
N PRO A 160 -3.54 -8.17 -3.77
CA PRO A 160 -2.58 -9.28 -3.77
C PRO A 160 -2.74 -10.23 -4.96
N VAL A 161 -3.99 -10.52 -5.34
CA VAL A 161 -4.30 -11.35 -6.50
C VAL A 161 -3.84 -10.68 -7.78
N MET A 162 -4.08 -9.37 -7.90
CA MET A 162 -3.67 -8.59 -9.07
C MET A 162 -2.16 -8.45 -9.18
N ALA A 163 -1.45 -8.33 -8.07
CA ALA A 163 0.01 -8.33 -8.07
C ALA A 163 0.59 -9.67 -8.55
N ARG A 164 0.06 -10.81 -8.06
CA ARG A 164 0.43 -12.13 -8.56
C ARG A 164 0.19 -12.24 -10.07
N TRP A 165 -0.96 -11.76 -10.55
CA TRP A 165 -1.28 -11.77 -11.97
C TRP A 165 -0.27 -10.94 -12.79
N ASN A 166 0.12 -9.77 -12.32
CA ASN A 166 1.13 -8.97 -13.01
C ASN A 166 2.55 -9.57 -12.91
N VAL A 167 2.91 -10.26 -11.82
CA VAL A 167 4.16 -11.05 -11.74
C VAL A 167 4.16 -12.15 -12.80
N ALA A 168 3.03 -12.83 -13.01
CA ALA A 168 2.90 -13.83 -14.09
C ALA A 168 3.10 -13.20 -15.48
N ARG A 169 2.52 -12.01 -15.72
CA ARG A 169 2.76 -11.24 -16.95
C ARG A 169 4.22 -10.83 -17.13
N PHE A 170 4.95 -10.57 -16.05
CA PHE A 170 6.39 -10.31 -16.12
C PHE A 170 7.18 -11.58 -16.44
N ALA A 171 6.90 -12.69 -15.76
CA ALA A 171 7.51 -13.99 -16.01
C ALA A 171 7.42 -14.43 -17.48
N GLU A 172 6.24 -14.24 -18.11
CA GLU A 172 6.04 -14.53 -19.54
C GLU A 172 7.06 -13.83 -20.44
N THR A 173 7.47 -12.61 -20.08
CA THR A 173 8.45 -11.84 -20.87
C THR A 173 9.86 -12.40 -20.75
N LEU A 174 10.16 -13.15 -19.69
CA LEU A 174 11.49 -13.67 -19.39
C LEU A 174 11.69 -15.11 -19.85
N LEU A 175 10.64 -15.83 -20.27
CA LEU A 175 10.73 -17.23 -20.67
C LEU A 175 11.88 -17.53 -21.66
N PRO A 176 12.08 -16.75 -22.74
CA PRO A 176 13.17 -17.00 -23.69
C PRO A 176 14.58 -16.81 -23.12
N LEU A 177 14.69 -16.16 -21.95
CA LEU A 177 15.96 -15.93 -21.25
C LEU A 177 16.18 -16.94 -20.12
N ILE A 178 15.11 -17.47 -19.51
CA ILE A 178 15.18 -18.41 -18.39
C ILE A 178 15.75 -19.76 -18.82
N ALA A 179 15.30 -20.30 -19.96
CA ALA A 179 15.83 -21.54 -20.52
C ALA A 179 15.66 -21.56 -22.04
N ALA A 180 16.50 -22.36 -22.72
CA ALA A 180 16.40 -22.56 -24.16
C ALA A 180 15.18 -23.42 -24.54
N ASN A 181 14.78 -24.35 -23.66
CA ASN A 181 13.56 -25.13 -23.81
C ASN A 181 12.39 -24.39 -23.16
N GLU A 182 11.30 -24.21 -23.92
CA GLU A 182 10.13 -23.46 -23.48
C GLU A 182 9.37 -24.15 -22.33
N ASP A 183 9.24 -25.48 -22.35
CA ASP A 183 8.56 -26.23 -21.28
C ASP A 183 9.34 -26.14 -19.97
N GLU A 184 10.68 -26.18 -20.02
CA GLU A 184 11.56 -25.99 -18.86
C GLU A 184 11.44 -24.56 -18.30
N ALA A 185 11.47 -23.54 -19.16
CA ALA A 185 11.31 -22.15 -18.75
C ALA A 185 9.93 -21.92 -18.09
N LEU A 186 8.89 -22.47 -18.69
CA LEU A 186 7.51 -22.37 -18.20
C LEU A 186 7.35 -23.07 -16.85
N ALA A 187 7.91 -24.28 -16.70
CA ALA A 187 7.87 -25.02 -15.44
C ALA A 187 8.57 -24.25 -14.31
N ALA A 188 9.76 -23.70 -14.58
CA ALA A 188 10.51 -22.90 -13.61
C ALA A 188 9.74 -21.62 -13.21
N ALA A 189 9.25 -20.85 -14.19
CA ALA A 189 8.50 -19.62 -13.91
C ALA A 189 7.19 -19.88 -13.16
N ASN A 190 6.46 -20.94 -13.51
CA ASN A 190 5.21 -21.31 -12.83
C ASN A 190 5.43 -21.73 -11.37
N ALA A 191 6.54 -22.41 -11.07
CA ALA A 191 6.89 -22.75 -9.70
C ALA A 191 7.07 -21.49 -8.84
N GLU A 192 7.74 -20.46 -9.37
CA GLU A 192 7.89 -19.17 -8.67
C GLU A 192 6.53 -18.46 -8.49
N ILE A 193 5.73 -18.34 -9.55
CA ILE A 193 4.41 -17.68 -9.47
C ILE A 193 3.47 -18.40 -8.50
N ALA A 194 3.60 -19.72 -8.37
CA ALA A 194 2.84 -20.52 -7.40
C ALA A 194 3.23 -20.21 -5.95
N ALA A 195 4.48 -19.81 -5.70
CA ALA A 195 4.97 -19.43 -4.37
C ALA A 195 4.56 -18.02 -3.92
N PHE A 196 4.17 -17.12 -4.84
CA PHE A 196 3.79 -15.73 -4.51
C PHE A 196 2.86 -15.59 -3.28
N PRO A 197 1.78 -16.39 -3.12
CA PRO A 197 0.89 -16.27 -1.96
C PRO A 197 1.62 -16.46 -0.62
N ASP A 198 2.61 -17.34 -0.57
CA ASP A 198 3.39 -17.62 0.65
C ASP A 198 4.33 -16.45 0.97
N HIS A 199 5.02 -15.91 -0.05
CA HIS A 199 5.84 -14.70 0.10
C HIS A 199 5.00 -13.52 0.61
N TYR A 200 3.84 -13.29 -0.01
CA TYR A 200 2.91 -12.25 0.43
C TYR A 200 2.41 -12.49 1.86
N ALA A 201 2.04 -13.72 2.20
CA ALA A 201 1.53 -14.07 3.54
C ALA A 201 2.57 -13.79 4.64
N VAL A 202 3.86 -14.09 4.40
CA VAL A 202 4.94 -13.78 5.34
C VAL A 202 4.99 -12.28 5.66
N HIS A 203 5.02 -11.43 4.63
CA HIS A 203 5.05 -9.97 4.80
C HIS A 203 3.76 -9.43 5.43
N TRP A 204 2.60 -9.92 4.99
CA TRP A 204 1.30 -9.49 5.50
C TRP A 204 1.15 -9.81 6.99
N GLN A 205 1.46 -11.05 7.40
CA GLN A 205 1.38 -11.44 8.80
C GLN A 205 2.37 -10.65 9.66
N ALA A 206 3.60 -10.45 9.18
CA ALA A 206 4.59 -9.65 9.91
C ALA A 206 4.13 -8.21 10.13
N ALA A 207 3.57 -7.58 9.08
CA ALA A 207 3.05 -6.22 9.17
C ALA A 207 1.89 -6.12 10.17
N PHE A 208 0.88 -7.00 10.08
CA PHE A 208 -0.25 -6.98 10.99
C PHE A 208 0.08 -7.37 12.43
N ARG A 209 1.04 -8.29 12.65
CA ARG A 209 1.56 -8.57 14.00
C ARG A 209 2.15 -7.32 14.65
N ALA A 210 2.94 -6.54 13.90
CA ALA A 210 3.50 -5.29 14.41
C ALA A 210 2.41 -4.29 14.82
N LYS A 211 1.31 -4.18 14.05
CA LYS A 211 0.15 -3.34 14.42
C LYS A 211 -0.50 -3.74 15.73
N LEU A 212 -0.50 -5.03 16.02
CA LEU A 212 -1.07 -5.62 17.22
C LEU A 212 -0.07 -5.70 18.38
N GLY A 213 1.15 -5.22 18.19
CA GLY A 213 2.20 -5.26 19.21
C GLY A 213 2.79 -6.65 19.45
N LEU A 214 2.60 -7.60 18.51
CA LEU A 214 3.12 -8.97 18.61
C LEU A 214 4.52 -9.02 17.99
N VAL A 215 5.53 -9.39 18.80
CA VAL A 215 6.93 -9.44 18.35
C VAL A 215 7.27 -10.84 17.84
N THR A 216 6.84 -11.87 18.56
CA THR A 216 7.06 -13.26 18.14
C THR A 216 5.97 -13.72 17.18
N ALA A 217 6.30 -14.63 16.25
CA ALA A 217 5.33 -15.24 15.37
C ALA A 217 4.79 -16.53 15.99
N GLN A 218 3.47 -16.66 16.05
CA GLN A 218 2.76 -17.88 16.46
C GLN A 218 1.71 -18.29 15.43
N ALA A 219 1.39 -19.59 15.39
CA ALA A 219 0.52 -20.18 14.36
C ALA A 219 -0.91 -19.59 14.35
N ASN A 220 -1.41 -19.16 15.50
CA ASN A 220 -2.74 -18.57 15.69
C ASN A 220 -2.80 -17.06 15.43
N ASP A 221 -1.68 -16.39 15.13
CA ASP A 221 -1.67 -14.94 14.92
C ASP A 221 -2.47 -14.55 13.66
N ALA A 222 -2.44 -15.37 12.61
CA ALA A 222 -3.21 -15.13 11.38
C ALA A 222 -4.73 -15.16 11.63
N GLU A 223 -5.20 -16.09 12.47
CA GLU A 223 -6.61 -16.18 12.88
C GLU A 223 -7.02 -14.95 13.69
N LEU A 224 -6.17 -14.52 14.63
CA LEU A 224 -6.42 -13.32 15.44
C LEU A 224 -6.52 -12.05 14.58
N ILE A 225 -5.66 -11.91 13.57
CA ILE A 225 -5.71 -10.79 12.62
C ILE A 225 -6.98 -10.87 11.78
N GLY A 226 -7.30 -12.06 11.24
CA GLY A 226 -8.50 -12.28 10.43
C GLY A 226 -9.79 -11.97 11.19
N TRP A 227 -9.87 -12.38 12.46
CA TRP A 227 -11.02 -12.09 13.31
C TRP A 227 -11.20 -10.58 13.56
N LEU A 228 -10.11 -9.84 13.85
CA LEU A 228 -10.20 -8.38 13.99
C LEU A 228 -10.74 -7.72 12.72
N LEU A 229 -10.22 -8.11 11.55
CA LEU A 229 -10.66 -7.55 10.28
C LEU A 229 -12.14 -7.88 10.00
N ALA A 230 -12.59 -9.10 10.35
CA ALA A 230 -14.00 -9.46 10.25
C ALA A 230 -14.90 -8.60 11.16
N VAL A 231 -14.48 -8.36 12.40
CA VAL A 231 -15.16 -7.43 13.32
C VAL A 231 -15.20 -6.02 12.72
N MET A 232 -14.07 -5.50 12.26
CA MET A 232 -13.99 -4.16 11.65
C MET A 232 -14.92 -4.02 10.43
N GLN A 233 -15.07 -5.08 9.64
CA GLN A 233 -15.97 -5.09 8.48
C GLN A 233 -17.43 -5.05 8.92
N ALA A 234 -17.82 -5.90 9.87
CA ALA A 234 -19.18 -5.94 10.40
C ALA A 234 -19.59 -4.60 11.03
N GLU A 235 -18.65 -3.98 11.74
CA GLU A 235 -18.86 -2.71 12.45
C GLU A 235 -18.64 -1.47 11.60
N GLN A 236 -18.18 -1.63 10.35
CA GLN A 236 -17.80 -0.52 9.48
C GLN A 236 -16.81 0.45 10.17
N ALA A 237 -15.88 -0.12 10.93
CA ALA A 237 -14.95 0.60 11.80
C ALA A 237 -13.91 1.39 10.99
N ASP A 238 -13.43 2.50 11.54
CA ASP A 238 -12.36 3.28 10.91
C ASP A 238 -11.05 2.47 10.91
N PHE A 239 -10.52 2.16 9.73
CA PHE A 239 -9.39 1.25 9.59
C PHE A 239 -8.16 1.74 10.35
N THR A 240 -7.79 3.01 10.14
CA THR A 240 -6.58 3.59 10.72
C THR A 240 -6.70 3.73 12.23
N LEU A 241 -7.81 4.31 12.70
CA LEU A 241 -8.01 4.60 14.11
C LEU A 241 -8.25 3.34 14.94
N SER A 242 -8.90 2.30 14.39
CA SER A 242 -9.04 1.02 15.10
C SER A 242 -7.67 0.48 15.54
N PHE A 243 -6.66 0.49 14.66
CA PHE A 243 -5.32 0.04 15.04
C PHE A 243 -4.58 1.02 15.94
N ARG A 244 -4.71 2.32 15.69
CA ARG A 244 -4.07 3.36 16.52
C ARG A 244 -4.57 3.32 17.96
N GLU A 245 -5.88 3.16 18.15
CA GLU A 245 -6.54 3.20 19.45
C GLU A 245 -6.37 1.91 20.25
N LEU A 246 -6.01 0.78 19.63
CA LEU A 246 -5.63 -0.43 20.37
C LEU A 246 -4.44 -0.18 21.31
N ALA A 247 -3.49 0.68 20.93
CA ALA A 247 -2.37 1.05 21.81
C ALA A 247 -2.84 1.77 23.09
N MET A 248 -4.00 2.44 23.06
CA MET A 248 -4.60 3.06 24.26
C MET A 248 -5.17 2.01 25.22
N ALA A 249 -5.70 0.89 24.69
CA ALA A 249 -6.17 -0.22 25.53
C ALA A 249 -5.05 -0.80 26.39
N LEU A 250 -3.82 -0.87 25.86
CA LEU A 250 -2.63 -1.27 26.63
C LEU A 250 -2.18 -0.25 27.68
N ARG A 251 -2.67 0.99 27.57
CA ARG A 251 -2.46 2.07 28.54
C ARG A 251 -3.63 2.20 29.53
N GLY A 252 -4.57 1.25 29.51
CA GLY A 252 -5.70 1.20 30.44
C GLY A 252 -6.97 1.90 29.94
N ASP A 253 -6.97 2.42 28.71
CA ASP A 253 -8.16 3.06 28.13
C ASP A 253 -8.56 2.40 26.81
N ALA A 254 -9.50 1.47 26.89
CA ALA A 254 -10.09 0.83 25.71
C ALA A 254 -11.32 1.58 25.15
N ALA A 255 -11.76 2.68 25.79
CA ALA A 255 -12.98 3.37 25.37
C ALA A 255 -12.92 3.91 23.93
N PRO A 256 -11.79 4.48 23.43
CA PRO A 256 -11.70 4.97 22.06
C PRO A 256 -11.91 3.86 21.02
N VAL A 257 -11.17 2.75 21.11
CA VAL A 257 -11.31 1.65 20.15
C VAL A 257 -12.68 0.99 20.23
N ARG A 258 -13.28 0.89 21.43
CA ARG A 258 -14.66 0.42 21.61
C ARG A 258 -15.68 1.31 20.94
N ALA A 259 -15.47 2.63 20.95
CA ALA A 259 -16.36 3.56 20.26
C ALA A 259 -16.34 3.39 18.73
N ARG A 260 -15.35 2.68 18.17
CA ARG A 260 -15.29 2.29 16.75
C ARG A 260 -16.09 1.04 16.42
N MET A 261 -16.41 0.22 17.43
CA MET A 261 -17.12 -1.06 17.28
C MET A 261 -18.52 -0.91 17.88
N HIS A 262 -19.53 -0.66 17.05
CA HIS A 262 -20.90 -0.38 17.47
C HIS A 262 -21.59 -1.59 18.13
N HIS A 263 -21.13 -2.82 17.89
CA HIS A 263 -21.55 -4.05 18.59
C HIS A 263 -20.37 -4.75 19.27
N ALA A 264 -20.34 -4.67 20.61
CA ALA A 264 -19.14 -4.94 21.38
C ALA A 264 -18.87 -6.42 21.69
N ALA A 265 -19.84 -7.34 21.62
CA ALA A 265 -19.65 -8.68 22.18
C ALA A 265 -18.55 -9.50 21.48
N ASP A 266 -18.50 -9.47 20.15
CA ASP A 266 -17.47 -10.19 19.39
C ASP A 266 -16.10 -9.50 19.51
N PHE A 267 -16.09 -8.15 19.47
CA PHE A 267 -14.88 -7.37 19.75
C PHE A 267 -14.34 -7.59 21.17
N ASP A 268 -15.20 -7.80 22.17
CA ASP A 268 -14.80 -8.04 23.55
C ASP A 268 -14.12 -9.39 23.72
N ALA A 269 -14.67 -10.41 23.06
CA ALA A 269 -14.04 -11.72 23.00
C ALA A 269 -12.68 -11.65 22.27
N TRP A 270 -12.62 -10.92 21.15
CA TRP A 270 -11.37 -10.69 20.43
C TRP A 270 -10.34 -9.95 21.28
N LEU A 271 -10.74 -8.88 21.96
CA LEU A 271 -9.88 -8.04 22.79
C LEU A 271 -9.27 -8.86 23.94
N ALA A 272 -10.08 -9.69 24.60
CA ALA A 272 -9.61 -10.61 25.64
C ALA A 272 -8.59 -11.62 25.08
N ARG A 273 -8.83 -12.18 23.88
CA ARG A 273 -7.90 -13.11 23.22
C ARG A 273 -6.58 -12.46 22.84
N TRP A 274 -6.63 -11.24 22.30
CA TRP A 274 -5.45 -10.44 21.95
C TRP A 274 -4.64 -10.07 23.20
N GLN A 275 -5.29 -9.65 24.27
CA GLN A 275 -4.62 -9.36 25.55
C GLN A 275 -3.95 -10.61 26.14
N ALA A 276 -4.61 -11.77 26.09
CA ALA A 276 -4.00 -13.03 26.51
C ALA A 276 -2.75 -13.37 25.69
N ARG A 277 -2.81 -13.18 24.36
CA ARG A 277 -1.66 -13.36 23.46
C ARG A 277 -0.50 -12.39 23.76
N LEU A 278 -0.81 -11.17 24.22
CA LEU A 278 0.20 -10.18 24.63
C LEU A 278 0.83 -10.47 25.99
N VAL A 279 0.16 -11.19 26.90
CA VAL A 279 0.78 -11.60 28.18
C VAL A 279 2.05 -12.43 27.93
N GLU A 280 2.03 -13.26 26.90
CA GLU A 280 3.17 -14.08 26.46
C GLU A 280 4.36 -13.24 25.96
N GLU A 281 4.10 -12.01 25.48
CA GLU A 281 5.14 -11.06 25.04
C GLU A 281 5.64 -10.18 26.21
N CYS A 282 4.75 -9.78 27.10
CA CYS A 282 5.01 -8.68 28.03
C CYS A 282 5.61 -9.11 29.38
N GLY A 283 5.09 -10.17 30.01
CA GLY A 283 5.42 -10.57 31.38
C GLY A 283 5.27 -9.51 32.51
N SER A 284 5.12 -8.21 32.19
CA SER A 284 5.07 -7.07 33.12
C SER A 284 4.38 -5.83 32.51
N PRO A 285 3.84 -4.89 33.31
CA PRO A 285 3.24 -3.64 32.83
C PRO A 285 4.20 -2.69 32.10
N VAL A 286 5.49 -2.66 32.47
CA VAL A 286 6.50 -1.83 31.79
C VAL A 286 6.67 -2.27 30.34
N ALA A 287 6.59 -3.58 30.08
CA ALA A 287 6.62 -4.12 28.72
C ALA A 287 5.36 -3.73 27.94
N GLN A 288 4.17 -3.68 28.56
CA GLN A 288 2.94 -3.23 27.89
C GLN A 288 3.07 -1.78 27.38
N HIS A 289 3.64 -0.86 28.17
CA HIS A 289 3.84 0.51 27.71
C HIS A 289 4.84 0.60 26.54
N LYS A 290 5.89 -0.23 26.56
CA LYS A 290 6.85 -0.33 25.44
C LYS A 290 6.18 -0.88 24.18
N ILE A 291 5.34 -1.90 24.30
CA ILE A 291 4.57 -2.44 23.16
C ILE A 291 3.60 -1.39 22.62
N ALA A 292 2.88 -0.67 23.49
CA ALA A 292 2.00 0.41 23.06
C ALA A 292 2.76 1.52 22.29
N ALA A 293 3.97 1.87 22.74
CA ALA A 293 4.83 2.81 22.02
C ALA A 293 5.33 2.26 20.67
N ALA A 294 5.63 0.96 20.59
CA ALA A 294 5.99 0.30 19.33
C ALA A 294 4.80 0.25 18.35
N MET A 295 3.59 0.01 18.84
CA MET A 295 2.35 0.09 18.06
C MET A 295 2.13 1.51 17.53
N ASP A 296 2.33 2.54 18.34
CA ASP A 296 2.19 3.94 17.88
C ASP A 296 3.22 4.31 16.79
N ALA A 297 4.37 3.64 16.74
CA ALA A 297 5.40 3.87 15.73
C ALA A 297 5.09 3.21 14.37
N VAL A 298 4.13 2.28 14.32
CA VAL A 298 3.74 1.57 13.08
C VAL A 298 2.29 1.79 12.69
N ASN A 299 1.43 2.18 13.63
CA ASN A 299 0.03 2.55 13.40
C ASN A 299 -0.07 4.07 13.26
N PRO A 300 -0.28 4.59 12.04
CA PRO A 300 -0.38 6.03 11.83
C PRO A 300 -1.61 6.60 12.51
N LEU A 301 -1.50 7.85 12.95
CA LEU A 301 -2.61 8.70 13.37
C LEU A 301 -3.15 9.51 12.19
N TYR A 302 -2.26 9.93 11.28
CA TYR A 302 -2.61 10.75 10.11
C TYR A 302 -2.40 9.96 8.82
N VAL A 303 -3.47 9.88 8.01
CA VAL A 303 -3.46 9.39 6.63
C VAL A 303 -4.14 10.45 5.76
N PRO A 304 -3.86 10.51 4.44
CA PRO A 304 -4.50 11.49 3.56
C PRO A 304 -5.96 11.08 3.30
N ARG A 305 -6.82 11.33 4.30
CA ARG A 305 -8.24 10.98 4.26
C ARG A 305 -8.92 11.66 3.09
N ASN A 306 -9.73 10.90 2.37
CA ASN A 306 -10.34 11.30 1.10
C ASN A 306 -11.03 12.68 1.13
N HIS A 307 -11.87 12.94 2.14
CA HIS A 307 -12.56 14.22 2.30
C HIS A 307 -11.61 15.40 2.59
N ARG A 308 -10.45 15.17 3.22
CA ARG A 308 -9.42 16.20 3.45
C ARG A 308 -8.61 16.44 2.18
N VAL A 309 -8.32 15.39 1.41
CA VAL A 309 -7.68 15.52 0.10
C VAL A 309 -8.56 16.31 -0.85
N GLU A 310 -9.86 16.01 -0.91
CA GLU A 310 -10.84 16.73 -1.73
C GLU A 310 -10.94 18.20 -1.31
N ALA A 311 -11.05 18.49 -0.01
CA ALA A 311 -11.05 19.86 0.48
C ALA A 311 -9.77 20.62 0.11
N ALA A 312 -8.61 19.96 0.14
CA ALA A 312 -7.34 20.56 -0.25
C ALA A 312 -7.25 20.82 -1.76
N VAL A 313 -7.75 19.91 -2.60
CA VAL A 313 -7.82 20.11 -4.06
C VAL A 313 -8.76 21.27 -4.39
N ASN A 314 -9.96 21.29 -3.83
CA ASN A 314 -10.95 22.34 -4.08
C ASN A 314 -10.43 23.74 -3.69
N ALA A 315 -9.70 23.84 -2.58
CA ALA A 315 -9.07 25.11 -2.18
C ALA A 315 -7.96 25.53 -3.16
N ALA A 316 -7.11 24.58 -3.56
CA ALA A 316 -6.00 24.83 -4.48
C ALA A 316 -6.45 25.28 -5.88
N GLU A 317 -7.62 24.84 -6.36
CA GLU A 317 -8.21 25.33 -7.62
C GLU A 317 -8.46 26.84 -7.63
N THR A 318 -8.69 27.43 -6.45
CA THR A 318 -8.85 28.87 -6.28
C THR A 318 -7.55 29.59 -5.87
N GLY A 319 -6.43 28.86 -5.85
CA GLY A 319 -5.10 29.36 -5.48
C GLY A 319 -4.80 29.31 -3.98
N ASP A 320 -5.70 28.78 -3.14
CA ASP A 320 -5.43 28.60 -1.71
C ASP A 320 -4.77 27.24 -1.43
N PHE A 321 -3.44 27.28 -1.26
CA PHE A 321 -2.64 26.09 -0.93
C PHE A 321 -2.51 25.85 0.59
N ALA A 322 -3.11 26.66 1.46
CA ALA A 322 -2.96 26.49 2.90
C ALA A 322 -3.52 25.13 3.40
N PRO A 323 -4.71 24.67 2.96
CA PRO A 323 -5.21 23.34 3.34
C PRO A 323 -4.32 22.20 2.85
N PHE A 324 -3.77 22.31 1.64
CA PHE A 324 -2.82 21.35 1.11
C PHE A 324 -1.54 21.28 1.96
N ASN A 325 -0.94 22.42 2.27
CA ASN A 325 0.29 22.49 3.06
C ASN A 325 0.08 21.94 4.48
N ALA A 326 -1.06 22.23 5.10
CA ALA A 326 -1.42 21.70 6.42
C ALA A 326 -1.60 20.17 6.38
N LEU A 327 -2.32 19.65 5.38
CA LEU A 327 -2.47 18.21 5.19
C LEU A 327 -1.12 17.53 4.96
N LEU A 328 -0.29 18.10 4.08
CA LEU A 328 1.05 17.59 3.77
C LEU A 328 1.93 17.53 5.03
N ALA A 329 1.90 18.57 5.87
CA ALA A 329 2.64 18.60 7.13
C ALA A 329 2.24 17.47 8.08
N ALA A 330 0.93 17.19 8.20
CA ALA A 330 0.44 16.11 9.06
C ALA A 330 0.81 14.72 8.52
N VAL A 331 0.58 14.45 7.23
CA VAL A 331 0.81 13.12 6.64
C VAL A 331 2.29 12.79 6.42
N THR A 332 3.19 13.78 6.49
CA THR A 332 4.64 13.55 6.49
C THR A 332 5.21 13.22 7.88
N GLN A 333 4.40 13.34 8.93
CA GLN A 333 4.72 12.90 10.28
C GLN A 333 3.58 12.05 10.85
N PRO A 334 3.22 10.94 10.18
CA PRO A 334 1.93 10.30 10.35
C PRO A 334 1.74 9.64 11.72
N PHE A 335 2.82 9.39 12.48
CA PHE A 335 2.80 8.72 13.78
C PHE A 335 2.81 9.68 14.99
N ALA A 336 3.29 10.90 14.79
CA ALA A 336 3.58 11.84 15.88
C ALA A 336 2.36 12.70 16.19
N ALA A 337 1.66 12.41 17.28
CA ALA A 337 0.49 13.19 17.69
C ALA A 337 0.87 14.65 17.98
N ARG A 338 0.15 15.58 17.36
CA ARG A 338 0.34 17.02 17.53
C ARG A 338 -0.99 17.74 17.71
N ALA A 339 -1.03 18.69 18.64
CA ALA A 339 -2.25 19.41 18.97
C ALA A 339 -2.73 20.27 17.79
N GLU A 340 -1.81 20.86 17.04
CA GLU A 340 -2.10 21.66 15.84
C GLU A 340 -2.69 20.84 14.68
N TRP A 341 -2.65 19.50 14.75
CA TRP A 341 -3.16 18.59 13.72
C TRP A 341 -4.32 17.71 14.20
N ALA A 342 -4.92 18.03 15.35
CA ALA A 342 -5.98 17.21 15.95
C ALA A 342 -7.09 16.86 14.94
N ASP A 343 -7.55 17.86 14.17
CA ASP A 343 -8.60 17.71 13.15
C ASP A 343 -8.25 16.71 12.03
N PHE A 344 -6.96 16.48 11.74
CA PHE A 344 -6.53 15.51 10.72
C PHE A 344 -6.62 14.06 11.20
N ALA A 345 -6.69 13.84 12.53
CA ALA A 345 -6.91 12.51 13.10
C ALA A 345 -8.37 12.07 13.00
N ASP A 346 -9.31 13.01 12.93
CA ASP A 346 -10.74 12.72 12.97
C ASP A 346 -11.19 11.79 11.83
N PRO A 347 -12.12 10.87 12.12
CA PRO A 347 -12.72 10.03 11.08
C PRO A 347 -13.49 10.89 10.08
N ALA A 348 -13.75 10.34 8.90
CA ALA A 348 -14.63 11.00 7.93
C ALA A 348 -16.02 11.27 8.55
N PRO A 349 -16.60 12.47 8.33
CA PRO A 349 -17.94 12.78 8.83
C PRO A 349 -18.98 11.75 8.38
N LYS A 350 -20.01 11.54 9.21
CA LYS A 350 -21.15 10.70 8.81
C LYS A 350 -21.87 11.36 7.63
N GLY A 351 -22.18 10.58 6.60
CA GLY A 351 -22.92 11.05 5.42
C GLY A 351 -22.08 11.70 4.31
N VAL A 352 -20.73 11.67 4.41
CA VAL A 352 -19.89 11.95 3.23
C VAL A 352 -20.21 10.89 2.17
N ALA A 353 -20.48 11.35 0.95
CA ALA A 353 -20.81 10.49 -0.19
C ALA A 353 -19.70 9.47 -0.47
N ALA A 354 -20.04 8.41 -1.22
CA ALA A 354 -19.04 7.49 -1.75
C ALA A 354 -17.96 8.29 -2.49
N PHE A 355 -16.73 8.23 -1.99
CA PHE A 355 -15.61 8.93 -2.58
C PHE A 355 -15.22 8.21 -3.86
N THR A 356 -15.19 8.93 -4.97
CA THR A 356 -14.71 8.42 -6.25
C THR A 356 -13.57 9.29 -6.71
N THR A 357 -12.50 8.64 -7.13
CA THR A 357 -11.30 9.28 -7.68
C THR A 357 -11.21 8.97 -9.16
N PHE A 358 -10.64 9.92 -9.90
CA PHE A 358 -10.56 9.85 -11.35
C PHE A 358 -9.11 9.69 -11.78
N CYS A 359 -8.89 8.87 -12.80
CA CYS A 359 -7.61 8.76 -13.44
C CYS A 359 -7.39 10.03 -14.29
N GLY A 360 -6.44 10.87 -13.89
CA GLY A 360 -6.06 12.09 -14.60
C GLY A 360 -5.23 11.83 -15.87
N THR A 361 -5.43 10.69 -16.55
CA THR A 361 -4.85 10.41 -17.87
C THR A 361 -5.71 11.02 -18.95
#